data_AF-A0A7C2QIW5-F1
#
_entry.id   AF-A0A7C2QIW5-F1
#
_cell.length_a   1.000
_cell.length_b   1.000
_cell.length_c   1.000
_cell.angle_alpha   90.00
_cell.angle_beta   90.00
_cell.angle_gamma   90.00
#
_symmetry.space_group_name_H-M   'P 1'
#
loop_
_entity.id
_entity.type
_entity.pdbx_description
1 polymer ?
#
loop_
_entity_poly.entity_id
_entity_poly.type
_entity_poly.pdbx_seq_one_letter_code
_entity_poly.pdbx_strand_id
1 'polypeptide(L)'
;MATDTLQAWVVSMNMGLGHMRASHPLQDIAYGGVHLLGEEGFSSDIEVKNFRKLTKGYEFISRFKKIPVVGALSFSMLDRFLFIHPLYPVKDRSKPNFQTNLLYGQIKKGLGKAFMDKIYSEPLPLVSSYPMPALIADYYNYPRNYCIVTDAEITRGWVPKHPRQSKIIYFASCGRARQRLNQYGIPDERIFITGYPLPKSLLGSEDLDILKSDIGQRLHYLDPGNRFWPLHKLNVAHFLGKKNISFKKERVLSLTYAVGGAGALAEIGIAVAQSLRPLLLEGKMKLNLVAGRKRE
;
A
#
# COMPACT_ATOMS: atom_id res chain seq x y z
N MET A 1 -22.23 12.91 11.27
CA MET A 1 -23.41 13.15 10.40
C MET A 1 -22.91 13.79 9.10
N ALA A 2 -22.73 12.97 8.05
CA ALA A 2 -22.57 13.32 6.62
C ALA A 2 -22.08 12.09 5.79
N THR A 3 -22.44 10.86 6.18
CA THR A 3 -21.90 9.62 5.56
C THR A 3 -22.90 8.86 4.71
N ASP A 4 -24.20 9.13 4.83
CA ASP A 4 -25.22 8.30 4.18
C ASP A 4 -25.37 8.55 2.66
N THR A 5 -24.67 9.55 2.11
CA THR A 5 -24.72 9.89 0.67
C THR A 5 -23.36 9.83 -0.04
N LEU A 6 -22.25 9.63 0.68
CA LEU A 6 -20.93 9.61 0.06
C LEU A 6 -20.59 8.22 -0.47
N GLN A 7 -20.62 8.06 -1.80
CA GLN A 7 -20.23 6.83 -2.48
C GLN A 7 -19.09 7.07 -3.46
N ALA A 8 -18.23 6.06 -3.63
CA ALA A 8 -17.12 6.06 -4.56
C ALA A 8 -16.86 4.64 -5.11
N TRP A 9 -16.35 4.56 -6.33
CA TRP A 9 -15.72 3.35 -6.83
C TRP A 9 -14.39 3.16 -6.08
N VAL A 10 -14.33 2.19 -5.17
CA VAL A 10 -13.09 1.84 -4.46
C VAL A 10 -12.44 0.66 -5.13
N VAL A 11 -11.26 0.86 -5.73
CA VAL A 11 -10.61 -0.14 -6.59
C VAL A 11 -9.19 -0.43 -6.11
N SER A 12 -8.88 -1.71 -5.96
CA SER A 12 -7.55 -2.22 -5.60
C SER A 12 -7.07 -3.22 -6.65
N MET A 13 -5.92 -3.83 -6.40
CA MET A 13 -5.39 -4.95 -7.19
C MET A 13 -4.88 -6.06 -6.28
N ASN A 14 -5.04 -7.29 -6.73
CA ASN A 14 -4.51 -8.48 -6.06
C ASN A 14 -3.01 -8.68 -6.34
N MET A 15 -2.19 -7.71 -5.92
CA MET A 15 -0.73 -7.68 -6.13
C MET A 15 0.05 -7.67 -4.80
N GLY A 16 -0.55 -8.23 -3.74
CA GLY A 16 -0.02 -8.24 -2.38
C GLY A 16 -0.97 -7.60 -1.36
N LEU A 17 -0.78 -7.93 -0.07
CA LEU A 17 -1.68 -7.50 1.00
C LEU A 17 -1.68 -5.98 1.25
N GLY A 18 -0.61 -5.28 0.89
CA GLY A 18 -0.45 -3.84 1.16
C GLY A 18 -1.55 -2.97 0.54
N HIS A 19 -1.91 -3.24 -0.72
CA HIS A 19 -2.86 -2.43 -1.49
C HIS A 19 -4.31 -2.69 -1.08
N MET A 20 -4.68 -3.95 -0.80
CA MET A 20 -6.02 -4.29 -0.30
C MET A 20 -6.29 -3.76 1.11
N ARG A 21 -5.26 -3.74 1.98
CA ARG A 21 -5.38 -3.13 3.31
C ARG A 21 -5.68 -1.64 3.24
N ALA A 22 -5.19 -0.94 2.22
CA ALA A 22 -5.44 0.49 2.09
C ALA A 22 -6.84 0.83 1.56
N SER A 23 -7.51 -0.10 0.87
CA SER A 23 -8.91 0.03 0.46
C SER A 23 -9.90 -0.40 1.56
N HIS A 24 -9.49 -1.25 2.50
CA HIS A 24 -10.38 -1.77 3.56
C HIS A 24 -11.04 -0.68 4.42
N PRO A 25 -10.35 0.39 4.85
CA PRO A 25 -10.97 1.48 5.61
C PRO A 25 -12.05 2.27 4.86
N LEU A 26 -12.14 2.09 3.54
CA LEU A 26 -13.09 2.79 2.67
C LEU A 26 -14.32 1.94 2.31
N GLN A 27 -14.50 0.78 2.96
CA GLN A 27 -15.64 -0.10 2.69
C GLN A 27 -17.00 0.59 2.84
N ASP A 28 -17.13 1.47 3.83
CA ASP A 28 -18.39 2.19 4.10
C ASP A 28 -18.84 3.10 2.95
N ILE A 29 -17.91 3.55 2.10
CA ILE A 29 -18.21 4.42 0.94
C ILE A 29 -18.10 3.67 -0.38
N ALA A 30 -17.73 2.37 -0.36
CA ALA A 30 -17.42 1.62 -1.56
C ALA A 30 -18.71 1.19 -2.28
N TYR A 31 -19.00 1.80 -3.43
CA TYR A 31 -20.18 1.50 -4.23
C TYR A 31 -20.14 0.06 -4.73
N GLY A 32 -21.08 -0.77 -4.28
CA GLY A 32 -21.09 -2.21 -4.57
C GLY A 32 -19.91 -2.98 -3.97
N GLY A 33 -19.26 -2.43 -2.93
CA GLY A 33 -18.09 -3.03 -2.28
C GLY A 33 -16.76 -2.60 -2.88
N VAL A 34 -15.66 -3.14 -2.33
CA VAL A 34 -14.30 -2.91 -2.85
C VAL A 34 -14.05 -3.82 -4.03
N HIS A 35 -13.64 -3.24 -5.15
CA HIS A 35 -13.41 -3.96 -6.40
C HIS A 35 -11.93 -4.25 -6.62
N LEU A 36 -11.64 -5.34 -7.34
CA LEU A 36 -10.28 -5.72 -7.72
C LEU A 36 -10.13 -5.67 -9.24
N LEU A 37 -9.28 -4.77 -9.74
CA LEU A 37 -8.98 -4.70 -11.17
C LEU A 37 -8.25 -5.98 -11.61
N GLY A 38 -8.74 -6.61 -12.68
CA GLY A 38 -8.20 -7.85 -13.22
C GLY A 38 -8.75 -9.12 -12.59
N GLU A 39 -9.74 -9.03 -11.71
CA GLU A 39 -10.49 -10.16 -11.16
C GLU A 39 -11.91 -10.25 -11.77
N GLU A 40 -12.51 -11.42 -11.63
CA GLU A 40 -13.86 -11.70 -12.11
C GLU A 40 -14.90 -10.77 -11.43
N GLY A 41 -15.96 -10.42 -12.17
CA GLY A 41 -17.01 -9.51 -11.71
C GLY A 41 -16.71 -8.02 -11.87
N PHE A 42 -15.44 -7.62 -12.02
CA PHE A 42 -15.04 -6.21 -12.26
C PHE A 42 -14.22 -6.00 -13.54
N SER A 43 -13.80 -7.06 -14.20
CA SER A 43 -13.09 -7.03 -15.49
C SER A 43 -13.67 -8.09 -16.43
N SER A 44 -13.54 -7.90 -17.74
CA SER A 44 -13.97 -8.91 -18.72
C SER A 44 -13.08 -10.15 -18.69
N ASP A 45 -13.56 -11.31 -19.17
CA ASP A 45 -12.78 -12.56 -19.20
C ASP A 45 -11.43 -12.42 -19.92
N ILE A 46 -11.41 -11.63 -21.00
CA ILE A 46 -10.20 -11.36 -21.77
C ILE A 46 -9.21 -10.53 -20.93
N GLU A 47 -9.70 -9.52 -20.22
CA GLU A 47 -8.88 -8.72 -19.32
C GLU A 47 -8.38 -9.54 -18.15
N VAL A 48 -9.22 -10.33 -17.49
CA VAL A 48 -8.82 -11.24 -16.41
C VAL A 48 -7.69 -12.15 -16.89
N LYS A 49 -7.79 -12.73 -18.10
CA LYS A 49 -6.71 -13.54 -18.70
C LYS A 49 -5.43 -12.71 -18.93
N ASN A 50 -5.54 -11.48 -19.39
CA ASN A 50 -4.39 -10.60 -19.62
C ASN A 50 -3.71 -10.18 -18.30
N PHE A 51 -4.49 -9.80 -17.30
CA PHE A 51 -4.00 -9.48 -15.96
C PHE A 51 -3.35 -10.70 -15.31
N ARG A 52 -3.96 -11.90 -15.39
CA ARG A 52 -3.34 -13.14 -14.90
C ARG A 52 -2.00 -13.42 -15.58
N LYS A 53 -1.85 -13.19 -16.88
CA LYS A 53 -0.56 -13.32 -17.59
C LYS A 53 0.48 -12.32 -17.07
N LEU A 54 0.11 -11.06 -16.91
CA LEU A 54 0.99 -10.01 -16.37
C LEU A 54 1.42 -10.33 -14.92
N THR A 55 0.48 -10.70 -14.06
CA THR A 55 0.74 -11.05 -12.66
C THR A 55 1.61 -12.30 -12.54
N LYS A 56 1.36 -13.34 -13.35
CA LYS A 56 2.23 -14.53 -13.38
C LYS A 56 3.64 -14.19 -13.82
N GLY A 57 3.81 -13.31 -14.82
CA GLY A 57 5.12 -12.80 -15.23
C GLY A 57 5.83 -12.09 -14.07
N TYR A 58 5.15 -11.17 -13.39
CA TYR A 58 5.68 -10.47 -12.22
C TYR A 58 6.03 -11.42 -11.06
N GLU A 59 5.16 -12.36 -10.73
CA GLU A 59 5.39 -13.34 -9.64
C GLU A 59 6.56 -14.26 -9.94
N PHE A 60 6.66 -14.74 -11.18
CA PHE A 60 7.80 -15.53 -11.66
C PHE A 60 9.08 -14.72 -11.42
N ILE A 61 9.16 -13.52 -12.00
CA ILE A 61 10.26 -12.55 -11.82
C ILE A 61 10.61 -12.33 -10.34
N SER A 62 9.61 -12.07 -9.48
CA SER A 62 9.83 -11.79 -8.07
C SER A 62 10.31 -13.01 -7.29
N ARG A 63 9.92 -14.23 -7.67
CA ARG A 63 10.40 -15.47 -7.05
C ARG A 63 11.85 -15.76 -7.44
N PHE A 64 12.26 -15.42 -8.66
CA PHE A 64 13.65 -15.58 -9.10
C PHE A 64 14.66 -14.69 -8.36
N LYS A 65 14.22 -13.60 -7.69
CA LYS A 65 15.08 -12.86 -6.75
C LYS A 65 15.61 -13.72 -5.58
N LYS A 66 15.00 -14.87 -5.29
CA LYS A 66 15.47 -15.81 -4.26
C LYS A 66 16.57 -16.78 -4.73
N ILE A 67 16.87 -16.83 -6.03
CA ILE A 67 17.86 -17.75 -6.60
C ILE A 67 19.11 -16.94 -6.99
N PRO A 68 20.26 -17.07 -6.31
CA PRO A 68 21.48 -16.31 -6.63
C PRO A 68 22.15 -16.71 -7.97
N VAL A 69 21.49 -17.54 -8.78
CA VAL A 69 22.02 -18.20 -10.00
C VAL A 69 21.04 -18.08 -11.16
N VAL A 70 20.54 -16.88 -11.44
CA VAL A 70 19.84 -16.60 -12.70
C VAL A 70 20.72 -15.65 -13.49
N GLY A 71 21.09 -16.05 -14.70
CA GLY A 71 22.16 -15.40 -15.49
C GLY A 71 22.06 -13.87 -15.56
N ALA A 72 23.23 -13.22 -15.70
CA ALA A 72 23.37 -11.76 -15.64
C ALA A 72 22.36 -10.98 -16.50
N LEU A 73 21.90 -11.54 -17.62
CA LEU A 73 20.94 -10.93 -18.52
C LEU A 73 19.53 -10.83 -17.92
N SER A 74 18.98 -11.91 -17.36
CA SER A 74 17.63 -11.87 -16.77
C SER A 74 17.62 -11.02 -15.51
N PHE A 75 18.64 -11.14 -14.65
CA PHE A 75 18.82 -10.30 -13.46
C PHE A 75 18.82 -8.81 -13.82
N SER A 76 19.54 -8.40 -14.87
CA SER A 76 19.59 -7.00 -15.33
C SER A 76 18.23 -6.45 -15.78
N MET A 77 17.37 -7.30 -16.39
CA MET A 77 16.03 -6.91 -16.81
C MET A 77 15.10 -6.72 -15.61
N LEU A 78 15.19 -7.59 -14.59
CA LEU A 78 14.37 -7.51 -13.38
C LEU A 78 14.76 -6.30 -12.54
N ASP A 79 16.06 -6.07 -12.39
CA ASP A 79 16.56 -4.90 -11.69
C ASP A 79 16.09 -3.64 -12.38
N ARG A 80 16.18 -3.54 -13.72
CA ARG A 80 15.64 -2.38 -14.45
C ARG A 80 14.12 -2.22 -14.33
N PHE A 81 13.37 -3.32 -14.20
CA PHE A 81 11.92 -3.30 -14.00
C PHE A 81 11.51 -2.96 -12.56
N LEU A 82 12.33 -3.23 -11.56
CA LEU A 82 12.03 -2.92 -10.16
C LEU A 82 12.85 -1.74 -9.63
N PHE A 83 13.68 -1.14 -10.47
CA PHE A 83 14.61 -0.10 -10.05
C PHE A 83 13.88 1.14 -9.56
N ILE A 84 14.16 1.49 -8.32
CA ILE A 84 13.79 2.77 -7.72
C ILE A 84 15.06 3.60 -7.64
N HIS A 85 15.08 4.74 -8.34
CA HIS A 85 16.20 5.67 -8.23
C HIS A 85 16.35 6.17 -6.78
N PRO A 86 17.58 6.36 -6.28
CA PRO A 86 17.82 6.97 -4.98
C PRO A 86 17.03 8.27 -4.77
N LEU A 87 16.69 8.55 -3.50
CA LEU A 87 15.95 9.75 -3.16
C LEU A 87 16.76 11.02 -3.47
N TYR A 88 18.07 10.94 -3.23
CA TYR A 88 19.02 12.03 -3.37
C TYR A 88 20.09 11.74 -4.44
N PRO A 89 20.64 12.80 -5.06
CA PRO A 89 20.20 14.19 -4.98
C PRO A 89 18.81 14.38 -5.63
N VAL A 90 18.09 15.42 -5.24
CA VAL A 90 16.77 15.75 -5.79
C VAL A 90 16.94 16.16 -7.26
N LYS A 91 16.36 15.40 -8.18
CA LYS A 91 16.42 15.65 -9.63
C LYS A 91 15.05 15.47 -10.26
N ASP A 92 14.83 16.14 -11.39
CA ASP A 92 13.69 15.83 -12.25
C ASP A 92 13.85 14.41 -12.82
N ARG A 93 12.83 13.59 -12.58
CA ARG A 93 12.69 12.20 -13.01
C ARG A 93 11.35 11.98 -13.73
N SER A 94 10.74 13.05 -14.25
CA SER A 94 9.42 13.04 -14.87
C SER A 94 9.36 12.26 -16.19
N LYS A 95 10.48 12.02 -16.87
CA LYS A 95 10.51 11.23 -18.11
C LYS A 95 9.97 9.80 -17.89
N PRO A 96 9.08 9.30 -18.75
CA PRO A 96 8.53 7.97 -18.61
C PRO A 96 9.63 6.91 -18.77
N ASN A 97 9.57 5.86 -17.96
CA ASN A 97 10.49 4.73 -18.06
C ASN A 97 9.85 3.57 -18.85
N PHE A 98 10.58 2.45 -18.96
CA PHE A 98 10.09 1.26 -19.65
C PHE A 98 8.77 0.73 -19.07
N GLN A 99 8.61 0.70 -17.74
CA GLN A 99 7.38 0.25 -17.09
C GLN A 99 6.18 1.11 -17.50
N THR A 100 6.33 2.45 -17.46
CA THR A 100 5.30 3.40 -17.88
C THR A 100 4.94 3.18 -19.35
N ASN A 101 5.92 3.08 -20.25
CA ASN A 101 5.66 2.88 -21.68
C ASN A 101 4.99 1.55 -21.98
N LEU A 102 5.40 0.47 -21.30
CA LEU A 102 4.78 -0.85 -21.43
C LEU A 102 3.30 -0.80 -21.02
N LEU A 103 3.00 -0.23 -19.85
CA LEU A 103 1.63 -0.09 -19.36
C LEU A 103 0.77 0.70 -20.36
N TYR A 104 1.20 1.90 -20.77
CA TYR A 104 0.44 2.71 -21.71
C TYR A 104 0.28 2.05 -23.09
N GLY A 105 1.25 1.22 -23.51
CA GLY A 105 1.12 0.38 -24.70
C GLY A 105 0.00 -0.66 -24.57
N GLN A 106 -0.18 -1.27 -23.39
CA GLN A 106 -1.29 -2.19 -23.11
C GLN A 106 -2.63 -1.46 -22.99
N ILE A 107 -2.66 -0.30 -22.33
CA ILE A 107 -3.87 0.53 -22.22
C ILE A 107 -4.36 0.93 -23.63
N LYS A 108 -3.45 1.35 -24.52
CA LYS A 108 -3.79 1.66 -25.92
C LYS A 108 -4.36 0.45 -26.68
N LYS A 109 -3.98 -0.78 -26.31
CA LYS A 109 -4.51 -2.03 -26.87
C LYS A 109 -5.82 -2.49 -26.23
N GLY A 110 -6.38 -1.70 -25.32
CA GLY A 110 -7.68 -1.96 -24.69
C GLY A 110 -7.61 -2.53 -23.27
N LEU A 111 -6.43 -2.56 -22.63
CA LEU A 111 -6.35 -2.91 -21.20
C LEU A 111 -7.17 -1.92 -20.36
N GLY A 112 -8.09 -2.44 -19.56
CA GLY A 112 -8.92 -1.66 -18.64
C GLY A 112 -10.18 -1.09 -19.28
N LYS A 113 -10.52 -1.47 -20.52
CA LYS A 113 -11.74 -1.00 -21.18
C LYS A 113 -13.00 -1.43 -20.43
N ALA A 114 -13.13 -2.69 -20.02
CA ALA A 114 -14.36 -3.11 -19.32
C ALA A 114 -14.43 -2.53 -17.90
N PHE A 115 -13.28 -2.31 -17.27
CA PHE A 115 -13.20 -1.52 -16.04
C PHE A 115 -13.78 -0.11 -16.25
N MET A 116 -13.38 0.57 -17.32
CA MET A 116 -13.89 1.89 -17.65
C MET A 116 -15.39 1.87 -17.97
N ASP A 117 -15.86 0.92 -18.78
CA ASP A 117 -17.29 0.77 -19.09
C ASP A 117 -18.13 0.64 -17.80
N LYS A 118 -17.61 -0.09 -16.81
CA LYS A 118 -18.24 -0.24 -15.49
C LYS A 118 -18.24 1.04 -14.67
N ILE A 119 -17.10 1.73 -14.52
CA ILE A 119 -17.10 2.97 -13.70
C ILE A 119 -17.77 4.16 -14.40
N TYR A 120 -17.97 4.11 -15.72
CA TYR A 120 -18.77 5.09 -16.45
C TYR A 120 -20.28 4.87 -16.31
N SER A 121 -20.72 3.66 -15.93
CA SER A 121 -22.15 3.39 -15.72
C SER A 121 -22.74 4.21 -14.57
N GLU A 122 -21.92 4.56 -13.57
CA GLU A 122 -22.30 5.41 -12.44
C GLU A 122 -21.25 6.50 -12.23
N PRO A 123 -21.60 7.79 -12.38
CA PRO A 123 -20.66 8.89 -12.30
C PRO A 123 -20.32 9.19 -10.84
N LEU A 124 -19.53 8.31 -10.21
CA LEU A 124 -19.02 8.43 -8.84
C LEU A 124 -17.53 8.77 -8.85
N PRO A 125 -16.97 9.35 -7.78
CA PRO A 125 -15.52 9.43 -7.60
C PRO A 125 -14.85 8.05 -7.68
N LEU A 126 -13.64 7.98 -8.23
CA LEU A 126 -12.80 6.79 -8.21
C LEU A 126 -11.71 6.96 -7.15
N VAL A 127 -11.61 6.02 -6.20
CA VAL A 127 -10.52 5.96 -5.22
C VAL A 127 -9.77 4.64 -5.41
N SER A 128 -8.53 4.75 -5.87
CA SER A 128 -7.68 3.59 -6.15
C SER A 128 -6.63 3.40 -5.06
N SER A 129 -6.45 2.19 -4.53
CA SER A 129 -5.35 1.87 -3.59
C SER A 129 -4.13 1.24 -4.27
N TYR A 130 -4.14 1.23 -5.60
CA TYR A 130 -3.04 0.87 -6.47
C TYR A 130 -2.98 1.84 -7.65
N PRO A 131 -1.80 2.16 -8.22
CA PRO A 131 -1.69 3.15 -9.29
C PRO A 131 -2.39 2.78 -10.60
N MET A 132 -2.38 1.50 -10.97
CA MET A 132 -2.83 1.09 -12.31
C MET A 132 -4.30 1.45 -12.64
N PRO A 133 -5.30 1.22 -11.75
CA PRO A 133 -6.65 1.73 -11.98
C PRO A 133 -6.71 3.24 -12.21
N ALA A 134 -5.99 4.03 -11.40
CA ALA A 134 -5.95 5.48 -11.56
C ALA A 134 -5.29 5.92 -12.88
N LEU A 135 -4.22 5.23 -13.32
CA LEU A 135 -3.54 5.50 -14.59
C LEU A 135 -4.41 5.16 -15.81
N ILE A 136 -5.17 4.06 -15.74
CA ILE A 136 -6.15 3.70 -16.76
C ILE A 136 -7.24 4.78 -16.82
N ALA A 137 -7.83 5.13 -15.68
CA ALA A 137 -8.87 6.15 -15.58
C ALA A 137 -8.40 7.53 -16.08
N ASP A 138 -7.16 7.93 -15.80
CA ASP A 138 -6.55 9.15 -16.33
C ASP A 138 -6.37 9.12 -17.84
N TYR A 139 -5.94 7.98 -18.41
CA TYR A 139 -5.85 7.81 -19.87
C TYR A 139 -7.21 7.98 -20.57
N TYR A 140 -8.28 7.48 -19.94
CA TYR A 140 -9.64 7.62 -20.44
C TYR A 140 -10.34 8.91 -19.97
N ASN A 141 -9.62 9.87 -19.39
CA ASN A 141 -10.11 11.17 -18.93
C ASN A 141 -11.25 11.11 -17.89
N TYR A 142 -11.28 10.08 -17.04
CA TYR A 142 -12.29 9.97 -15.98
C TYR A 142 -12.14 11.12 -14.96
N PRO A 143 -13.23 11.84 -14.63
CA PRO A 143 -13.18 12.91 -13.63
C PRO A 143 -13.11 12.35 -12.21
N ARG A 144 -12.68 13.17 -11.23
CA ARG A 144 -12.64 12.81 -9.79
C ARG A 144 -11.90 11.49 -9.53
N ASN A 145 -10.68 11.42 -10.04
CA ASN A 145 -9.80 10.26 -9.97
C ASN A 145 -8.74 10.45 -8.86
N TYR A 146 -8.82 9.62 -7.82
CA TYR A 146 -7.96 9.68 -6.64
C TYR A 146 -7.11 8.41 -6.51
N CYS A 147 -5.84 8.56 -6.16
CA CYS A 147 -4.89 7.46 -6.00
C CYS A 147 -4.21 7.52 -4.64
N ILE A 148 -4.44 6.51 -3.80
CA ILE A 148 -3.74 6.30 -2.54
C ILE A 148 -2.38 5.70 -2.84
N VAL A 149 -1.33 6.35 -2.33
CA VAL A 149 0.04 5.87 -2.39
C VAL A 149 0.39 5.29 -1.04
N THR A 150 0.40 3.96 -0.98
CA THR A 150 0.64 3.21 0.27
C THR A 150 2.08 3.24 0.74
N ASP A 151 3.02 3.44 -0.18
CA ASP A 151 4.44 3.19 0.06
C ASP A 151 5.19 4.51 0.29
N ALA A 152 6.26 4.45 1.09
CA ALA A 152 7.13 5.60 1.32
C ALA A 152 8.09 5.85 0.13
N GLU A 153 8.36 4.82 -0.67
CA GLU A 153 9.12 4.90 -1.90
C GLU A 153 8.28 4.35 -3.05
N ILE A 154 8.13 5.15 -4.10
CA ILE A 154 7.33 4.79 -5.27
C ILE A 154 8.22 4.77 -6.50
N THR A 155 7.85 3.93 -7.47
CA THR A 155 8.55 3.85 -8.75
C THR A 155 7.97 4.86 -9.73
N ARG A 156 8.74 5.23 -10.77
CA ARG A 156 8.24 6.09 -11.86
C ARG A 156 7.03 5.48 -12.56
N GLY A 157 6.85 4.16 -12.54
CA GLY A 157 5.71 3.46 -13.13
C GLY A 157 4.36 3.76 -12.46
N TRP A 158 4.36 4.39 -11.28
CA TRP A 158 3.16 4.73 -10.51
C TRP A 158 2.54 6.08 -10.92
N VAL A 159 3.17 6.76 -11.87
CA VAL A 159 2.83 8.12 -12.29
C VAL A 159 2.51 8.14 -13.79
N PRO A 160 1.56 8.98 -14.26
CA PRO A 160 1.20 9.12 -15.65
C PRO A 160 2.37 9.33 -16.59
N LYS A 161 2.19 8.96 -17.86
CA LYS A 161 3.18 9.21 -18.91
C LYS A 161 3.48 10.70 -19.06
N HIS A 162 2.45 11.54 -18.93
CA HIS A 162 2.53 13.01 -18.98
C HIS A 162 2.03 13.60 -17.65
N PRO A 163 2.87 13.59 -16.60
CA PRO A 163 2.45 13.84 -15.22
C PRO A 163 1.85 15.23 -14.99
N ARG A 164 2.38 16.27 -15.65
CA ARG A 164 1.87 17.65 -15.54
C ARG A 164 0.48 17.85 -16.16
N GLN A 165 0.07 16.97 -17.08
CA GLN A 165 -1.22 17.05 -17.76
C GLN A 165 -2.30 16.23 -17.06
N SER A 166 -1.87 15.29 -16.20
CA SER A 166 -2.78 14.40 -15.49
C SER A 166 -3.63 15.14 -14.47
N LYS A 167 -4.84 14.64 -14.28
CA LYS A 167 -5.80 15.15 -13.29
C LYS A 167 -5.92 14.26 -12.06
N ILE A 168 -5.10 13.20 -11.96
CA ILE A 168 -5.07 12.33 -10.77
C ILE A 168 -4.74 13.17 -9.54
N ILE A 169 -5.52 12.99 -8.49
CA ILE A 169 -5.21 13.51 -7.15
C ILE A 169 -4.59 12.38 -6.33
N TYR A 170 -3.40 12.61 -5.80
CA TYR A 170 -2.65 11.63 -5.03
C TYR A 170 -2.82 11.86 -3.52
N PHE A 171 -3.11 10.78 -2.81
CA PHE A 171 -3.09 10.71 -1.35
C PHE A 171 -1.79 10.02 -0.90
N ALA A 172 -0.79 10.82 -0.58
CA ALA A 172 0.54 10.38 -0.21
C ALA A 172 0.59 9.94 1.27
N SER A 173 1.20 8.78 1.51
CA SER A 173 1.40 8.23 2.87
C SER A 173 2.31 9.08 3.75
N CYS A 174 3.27 9.80 3.17
CA CYS A 174 4.21 10.63 3.92
C CYS A 174 4.88 11.68 3.00
N GLY A 175 5.68 12.56 3.62
CA GLY A 175 6.47 13.58 2.90
C GLY A 175 7.44 12.99 1.87
N ARG A 176 8.00 11.79 2.11
CA ARG A 176 8.88 11.12 1.15
C ARG A 176 8.14 10.67 -0.11
N ALA A 177 6.93 10.12 0.06
CA ALA A 177 6.07 9.76 -1.07
C ALA A 177 5.68 10.99 -1.89
N ARG A 178 5.33 12.12 -1.24
CA ARG A 178 5.12 13.40 -1.91
C ARG A 178 6.36 13.81 -2.71
N GLN A 179 7.53 13.88 -2.07
CA GLN A 179 8.78 14.27 -2.73
C GLN A 179 9.08 13.41 -3.98
N ARG A 180 8.78 12.11 -3.94
CA ARG A 180 8.89 11.23 -5.12
C ARG A 180 7.88 11.59 -6.22
N LEU A 181 6.61 11.81 -5.89
CA LEU A 181 5.60 12.22 -6.86
C LEU A 181 6.00 13.54 -7.55
N ASN A 182 6.48 14.51 -6.79
CA ASN A 182 7.02 15.78 -7.32
C ASN A 182 8.18 15.56 -8.28
N GLN A 183 9.16 14.72 -7.91
CA GLN A 183 10.28 14.42 -8.80
C GLN A 183 9.85 13.69 -10.08
N TYR A 184 8.77 12.93 -10.03
CA TYR A 184 8.15 12.34 -11.22
C TYR A 184 7.24 13.29 -11.98
N GLY A 185 7.21 14.57 -11.60
CA GLY A 185 6.58 15.66 -12.34
C GLY A 185 5.11 15.89 -12.00
N ILE A 186 4.58 15.26 -10.95
CA ILE A 186 3.23 15.56 -10.46
C ILE A 186 3.27 16.95 -9.79
N PRO A 187 2.37 17.87 -10.16
CA PRO A 187 2.27 19.18 -9.50
C PRO A 187 1.86 19.08 -8.03
N ASP A 188 2.32 20.02 -7.20
CA ASP A 188 2.06 20.02 -5.75
C ASP A 188 0.57 20.09 -5.41
N GLU A 189 -0.21 20.83 -6.20
CA GLU A 189 -1.67 20.97 -6.06
C GLU A 189 -2.43 19.66 -6.30
N ARG A 190 -1.75 18.64 -6.85
CA ARG A 190 -2.30 17.29 -7.06
C ARG A 190 -1.92 16.32 -5.95
N ILE A 191 -1.19 16.73 -4.91
CA ILE A 191 -0.66 15.83 -3.87
C ILE A 191 -1.10 16.29 -2.48
N PHE A 192 -1.86 15.44 -1.80
CA PHE A 192 -2.24 15.61 -0.41
C PHE A 192 -1.51 14.59 0.45
N ILE A 193 -0.89 15.00 1.54
CA ILE A 193 -0.31 14.07 2.53
C ILE A 193 -1.43 13.69 3.49
N THR A 194 -1.89 12.44 3.40
CA THR A 194 -3.01 11.93 4.20
C THR A 194 -2.61 10.87 5.20
N GLY A 195 -1.40 10.31 5.09
CA GLY A 195 -1.02 9.12 5.84
C GLY A 195 -1.50 7.82 5.18
N TYR A 196 -1.15 6.68 5.77
CA TYR A 196 -1.70 5.39 5.38
C TYR A 196 -3.13 5.27 5.94
N PRO A 197 -4.14 4.92 5.13
CA PRO A 197 -5.51 4.79 5.63
C PRO A 197 -5.58 3.60 6.60
N LEU A 198 -6.00 3.88 7.84
CA LEU A 198 -6.21 2.88 8.87
C LEU A 198 -7.71 2.65 9.11
N PRO A 199 -8.13 1.42 9.45
CA PRO A 199 -9.52 1.14 9.78
C PRO A 199 -10.00 2.00 10.95
N LYS A 200 -11.26 2.46 10.92
CA LYS A 200 -11.86 3.24 12.01
C LYS A 200 -11.78 2.53 13.36
N SER A 201 -11.86 1.19 13.37
CA SER A 201 -11.70 0.37 14.57
C SER A 201 -10.31 0.48 15.23
N LEU A 202 -9.27 0.88 14.49
CA LEU A 202 -7.94 1.16 15.03
C LEU A 202 -7.74 2.64 15.40
N LEU A 203 -8.58 3.52 14.86
CA LEU A 203 -8.50 4.96 15.09
C LEU A 203 -9.32 5.36 16.32
N GLY A 204 -10.54 4.85 16.43
CA GLY A 204 -11.55 5.34 17.36
C GLY A 204 -12.37 6.46 16.74
N SER A 205 -12.63 7.49 17.53
CA SER A 205 -13.28 8.73 17.11
C SER A 205 -12.34 9.65 16.31
N GLU A 206 -12.84 10.83 15.93
CA GLU A 206 -12.03 11.90 15.32
C GLU A 206 -10.86 12.33 16.22
N ASP A 207 -10.96 12.13 17.54
CA ASP A 207 -9.88 12.38 18.49
C ASP A 207 -8.76 11.32 18.49
N LEU A 208 -8.93 10.25 17.70
CA LEU A 208 -8.00 9.13 17.59
C LEU A 208 -7.73 8.42 18.93
N ASP A 209 -8.74 8.30 19.78
CA ASP A 209 -8.63 7.85 21.15
C ASP A 209 -8.10 6.42 21.28
N ILE A 210 -8.56 5.50 20.42
CA ILE A 210 -8.06 4.12 20.38
C ILE A 210 -6.60 4.12 19.93
N LEU A 211 -6.29 4.79 18.81
CA LEU A 211 -4.93 4.85 18.28
C LEU A 211 -3.94 5.40 19.31
N LYS A 212 -4.29 6.52 19.95
CA LYS A 212 -3.43 7.19 20.95
C LYS A 212 -3.21 6.31 22.18
N SER A 213 -4.26 5.65 22.67
CA SER A 213 -4.16 4.67 23.76
C SER A 213 -3.24 3.51 23.39
N ASP A 214 -3.45 2.91 22.22
CA ASP A 214 -2.70 1.74 21.76
C ASP A 214 -1.23 2.04 21.49
N ILE A 215 -0.92 3.19 20.89
CA ILE A 215 0.47 3.63 20.69
C ILE A 215 1.14 3.89 22.05
N GLY A 216 0.44 4.56 22.98
CA GLY A 216 0.96 4.82 24.33
C GLY A 216 1.36 3.52 25.05
N GLN A 217 0.49 2.51 25.02
CA GLN A 217 0.81 1.19 25.58
C GLN A 217 1.94 0.51 24.79
N ARG A 218 1.93 0.59 23.46
CA ARG A 218 2.97 -0.02 22.60
C ARG A 218 4.36 0.50 22.93
N LEU A 219 4.51 1.80 23.18
CA LEU A 219 5.81 2.41 23.53
C LEU A 219 6.37 1.83 24.84
N HIS A 220 5.54 1.52 25.84
CA HIS A 220 5.98 0.81 27.05
C HIS A 220 6.49 -0.60 26.75
N TYR A 221 5.79 -1.36 25.91
CA TYR A 221 6.23 -2.71 25.53
C TYR A 221 7.51 -2.72 24.67
N LEU A 222 7.77 -1.65 23.91
CA LEU A 222 8.97 -1.51 23.08
C LEU A 222 10.16 -0.92 23.84
N ASP A 223 9.97 -0.44 25.08
CA ASP A 223 11.01 0.13 25.92
C ASP A 223 11.19 -0.63 27.26
N PRO A 224 11.50 -1.94 27.22
CA PRO A 224 11.67 -2.73 28.44
C PRO A 224 12.81 -2.24 29.34
N GLY A 225 13.78 -1.51 28.76
CA GLY A 225 14.91 -0.92 29.48
C GLY A 225 14.69 0.51 29.98
N ASN A 226 13.49 1.07 29.79
CA ASN A 226 13.13 2.44 30.20
C ASN A 226 14.12 3.53 29.72
N ARG A 227 14.56 3.44 28.47
CA ARG A 227 15.51 4.40 27.85
C ARG A 227 14.78 5.50 27.08
N PHE A 228 13.65 5.16 26.46
CA PHE A 228 12.86 6.07 25.64
C PHE A 228 12.01 7.01 26.51
N TRP A 229 11.32 6.48 27.52
CA TRP A 229 10.38 7.27 28.31
C TRP A 229 10.99 8.44 29.08
N PRO A 230 12.15 8.31 29.76
CA PRO A 230 12.76 9.44 30.47
C PRO A 230 13.05 10.64 29.57
N LEU A 231 13.41 10.39 28.31
CA LEU A 231 13.78 11.42 27.34
C LEU A 231 12.58 12.02 26.60
N HIS A 232 11.54 11.22 26.35
CA HIS A 232 10.47 11.60 25.42
C HIS A 232 9.09 11.73 26.05
N LYS A 233 8.93 11.52 27.38
CA LYS A 233 7.63 11.56 28.06
C LYS A 233 6.80 12.81 27.73
N LEU A 234 7.42 13.99 27.70
CA LEU A 234 6.73 15.25 27.39
C LEU A 234 6.22 15.28 25.95
N ASN A 235 7.02 14.84 24.98
CA ASN A 235 6.61 14.75 23.58
C ASN A 235 5.48 13.73 23.41
N VAL A 236 5.58 12.57 24.05
CA VAL A 236 4.52 11.55 24.00
C VAL A 236 3.23 12.08 24.62
N ALA A 237 3.31 12.78 25.75
CA ALA A 237 2.14 13.39 26.38
C ALA A 237 1.51 14.49 25.50
N HIS A 238 2.33 15.24 24.75
CA HIS A 238 1.86 16.25 23.80
C HIS A 238 1.07 15.62 22.64
N PHE A 239 1.62 14.60 21.97
CA PHE A 239 0.99 13.99 20.80
C PHE A 239 -0.12 12.98 21.13
N LEU A 240 0.07 12.17 22.17
CA LEU A 240 -0.87 11.09 22.52
C LEU A 240 -1.81 11.47 23.66
N GLY A 241 -1.54 12.57 24.37
CA GLY A 241 -2.32 13.02 25.53
C GLY A 241 -1.84 12.40 26.85
N LYS A 242 -1.90 13.20 27.91
CA LYS A 242 -1.41 12.83 29.26
C LYS A 242 -2.05 11.55 29.82
N LYS A 243 -3.30 11.26 29.48
CA LYS A 243 -4.01 10.05 29.92
C LYS A 243 -3.42 8.74 29.38
N ASN A 244 -2.65 8.81 28.28
CA ASN A 244 -2.15 7.64 27.56
C ASN A 244 -0.70 7.28 27.89
N ILE A 245 -0.04 7.99 28.83
CA ILE A 245 1.36 7.74 29.20
C ILE A 245 1.52 6.72 30.32
N SER A 246 0.46 6.36 31.05
CA SER A 246 0.52 5.37 32.12
C SER A 246 0.53 3.95 31.56
N PHE A 247 1.44 3.11 32.05
CA PHE A 247 1.52 1.72 31.61
C PHE A 247 0.46 0.87 32.31
N LYS A 248 -0.42 0.23 31.55
CA LYS A 248 -1.49 -0.62 32.08
C LYS A 248 -1.05 -2.06 32.37
N LYS A 249 -0.01 -2.54 31.67
CA LYS A 249 0.57 -3.88 31.83
C LYS A 249 -0.45 -5.04 31.71
N GLU A 250 -1.44 -4.88 30.83
CA GLU A 250 -2.53 -5.86 30.63
C GLU A 250 -2.12 -7.10 29.79
N ARG A 251 -0.98 -7.03 29.11
CA ARG A 251 -0.48 -8.12 28.25
C ARG A 251 1.04 -8.22 28.30
N VAL A 252 1.57 -9.21 27.60
CA VAL A 252 2.99 -9.29 27.25
C VAL A 252 3.26 -8.66 25.88
N LEU A 253 4.53 -8.52 25.50
CA LEU A 253 4.89 -8.11 24.14
C LEU A 253 4.34 -9.16 23.15
N SER A 254 3.57 -8.69 22.17
CA SER A 254 3.04 -9.52 21.10
C SER A 254 3.69 -9.10 19.79
N LEU A 255 4.47 -10.00 19.19
CA LEU A 255 5.07 -9.80 17.87
C LEU A 255 4.17 -10.46 16.82
N THR A 256 3.93 -9.78 15.70
CA THR A 256 3.22 -10.39 14.55
C THR A 256 4.15 -10.37 13.35
N TYR A 257 4.38 -11.54 12.77
CA TYR A 257 5.09 -11.70 11.51
C TYR A 257 4.12 -12.20 10.44
N ALA A 258 3.92 -11.40 9.39
CA ALA A 258 2.93 -11.67 8.35
C ALA A 258 3.60 -11.84 6.99
N VAL A 259 3.29 -12.94 6.32
CA VAL A 259 3.81 -13.32 5.01
C VAL A 259 2.67 -13.30 3.99
N GLY A 260 2.87 -12.63 2.86
CA GLY A 260 1.88 -12.62 1.77
C GLY A 260 1.76 -13.97 1.06
N GLY A 261 0.70 -14.16 0.27
CA GLY A 261 0.42 -15.44 -0.40
C GLY A 261 1.48 -15.96 -1.38
N ALA A 262 2.47 -15.14 -1.73
CA ALA A 262 3.63 -15.56 -2.52
C ALA A 262 4.70 -16.31 -1.69
N GLY A 263 4.60 -16.34 -0.35
CA GLY A 263 5.57 -17.03 0.52
C GLY A 263 6.96 -16.38 0.57
N ALA A 264 7.08 -15.12 0.14
CA ALA A 264 8.34 -14.39 0.23
C ALA A 264 8.72 -14.18 1.71
N LEU A 265 9.96 -14.51 2.08
CA LEU A 265 10.50 -14.36 3.43
C LEU A 265 9.81 -15.22 4.51
N ALA A 266 9.18 -16.35 4.14
CA ALA A 266 8.56 -17.26 5.12
C ALA A 266 9.60 -17.83 6.12
N GLU A 267 10.82 -18.06 5.64
CA GLU A 267 11.98 -18.53 6.42
C GLU A 267 12.32 -17.62 7.62
N ILE A 268 12.09 -16.31 7.52
CA ILE A 268 12.32 -15.38 8.63
C ILE A 268 11.34 -15.66 9.78
N GLY A 269 10.10 -16.04 9.48
CA GLY A 269 9.11 -16.38 10.51
C GLY A 269 9.57 -17.57 11.37
N ILE A 270 10.22 -18.56 10.74
CA ILE A 270 10.83 -19.71 11.43
C ILE A 270 11.99 -19.25 12.31
N ALA A 271 12.91 -18.45 11.76
CA ALA A 271 14.05 -17.93 12.51
C ALA A 271 13.63 -17.09 13.72
N VAL A 272 12.59 -16.27 13.58
CA VAL A 272 11.99 -15.49 14.68
C VAL A 272 11.43 -16.42 15.75
N ALA A 273 10.68 -17.45 15.36
CA ALA A 273 10.11 -18.41 16.33
C ALA A 273 11.20 -19.18 17.09
N GLN A 274 12.26 -19.61 16.40
CA GLN A 274 13.39 -20.33 17.02
C GLN A 274 14.17 -19.44 17.98
N SER A 275 14.52 -18.21 17.57
CA SER A 275 15.28 -17.28 18.40
C SER A 275 14.51 -16.81 19.64
N LEU A 276 13.19 -16.70 19.56
CA LEU A 276 12.33 -16.30 20.67
C LEU A 276 11.81 -17.47 21.51
N ARG A 277 12.15 -18.72 21.17
CA ARG A 277 11.60 -19.95 21.78
C ARG A 277 11.57 -19.91 23.31
N PRO A 278 12.64 -19.54 24.04
CA PRO A 278 12.59 -19.50 25.51
C PRO A 278 11.50 -18.55 26.03
N LEU A 279 11.41 -17.34 25.48
CA LEU A 279 10.43 -16.33 25.88
C LEU A 279 8.99 -16.75 25.54
N LEU A 280 8.81 -17.48 24.44
CA LEU A 280 7.51 -18.01 24.03
C LEU A 280 7.05 -19.14 24.97
N LEU A 281 7.95 -20.07 25.31
CA LEU A 281 7.65 -21.19 26.21
C LEU A 281 7.40 -20.73 27.65
N GLU A 282 8.10 -19.69 28.11
CA GLU A 282 7.91 -19.07 29.43
C GLU A 282 6.69 -18.13 29.49
N GLY A 283 5.97 -17.93 28.37
CA GLY A 283 4.81 -17.03 28.31
C GLY A 283 5.15 -15.54 28.45
N LYS A 284 6.45 -15.17 28.39
CA LYS A 284 6.94 -13.78 28.48
C LYS A 284 6.73 -12.98 27.19
N MET A 285 6.42 -13.65 26.09
CA MET A 285 6.12 -13.05 24.79
C MET A 285 5.05 -13.87 24.05
N LYS A 286 4.30 -13.23 23.15
CA LYS A 286 3.42 -13.90 22.18
C LYS A 286 3.93 -13.65 20.76
N LEU A 287 3.92 -14.68 19.93
CA LEU A 287 4.23 -14.60 18.51
C LEU A 287 3.02 -15.02 17.68
N ASN A 288 2.52 -14.13 16.82
CA ASN A 288 1.50 -14.43 15.84
C ASN A 288 2.15 -14.59 14.46
N LEU A 289 2.01 -15.76 13.85
CA LEU A 289 2.44 -16.00 12.48
C LEU A 289 1.22 -15.96 11.56
N VAL A 290 1.24 -15.06 10.57
CA VAL A 290 0.14 -14.90 9.61
C VAL A 290 0.65 -15.31 8.23
N ALA A 291 0.01 -16.31 7.62
CA ALA A 291 0.32 -16.76 6.28
C ALA A 291 -0.85 -16.46 5.35
N GLY A 292 -0.64 -15.60 4.36
CA GLY A 292 -1.59 -15.41 3.27
C GLY A 292 -1.75 -16.71 2.49
N ARG A 293 -3.00 -17.11 2.22
CA ARG A 293 -3.31 -18.26 1.36
C ARG A 293 -3.69 -17.75 -0.03
N LYS A 294 -3.13 -18.36 -1.07
CA LYS A 294 -3.68 -18.26 -2.43
C LYS A 294 -4.63 -19.44 -2.57
N ARG A 295 -5.90 -19.21 -2.94
CA ARG A 295 -6.77 -20.31 -3.36
C ARG A 295 -6.18 -20.87 -4.65
N GLU A 296 -5.94 -22.18 -4.68
CA GLU A 296 -5.58 -22.92 -5.89
C GLU A 296 -6.76 -22.94 -6.86
#